data_AF-A0A8T3YCK4-F1
#
_entry.id   AF-A0A8T3YCK4-F1
#
_cell.length_a   1.000
_cell.length_b   1.000
_cell.length_c   1.000
_cell.angle_alpha   90.00
_cell.angle_beta   90.00
_cell.angle_gamma   90.00
#
_symmetry.space_group_name_H-M   'P 1'
#
loop_
_entity.id
_entity.type
_entity.pdbx_description
1 polymer ?
#
loop_
_entity_poly.entity_id
_entity_poly.type
_entity_poly.pdbx_seq_one_letter_code
_entity_poly.pdbx_strand_id
1 'polypeptide(L)'
;SGEDIENDPNAKPLALAGLVPVKVTNENGVIMPGDLLVSSSTPGHAMRCDDRKKCYGAVVGKALEPFSGKKGTINMLVMLG
;
A
#
# COMPACT_ATOMS: atom_id res chain seq x y z
N SER A 1 -1.83 31.07 -12.41
CA SER A 1 -3.01 30.32 -12.88
C SER A 1 -2.93 28.96 -12.21
N GLY A 2 -3.61 28.80 -11.07
CA GLY A 2 -3.76 27.49 -10.44
C GLY A 2 -4.89 26.80 -11.17
N GLU A 3 -4.59 25.80 -11.98
CA GLU A 3 -5.61 24.95 -12.58
C GLU A 3 -6.33 24.19 -11.47
N ASP A 4 -7.64 24.32 -11.44
CA ASP A 4 -8.54 23.71 -10.47
C ASP A 4 -8.52 22.18 -10.60
N ILE A 5 -7.70 21.49 -9.80
CA ILE A 5 -7.63 20.01 -9.71
C ILE A 5 -8.90 19.42 -9.07
N GLU A 6 -9.85 20.26 -8.65
CA GLU A 6 -11.02 19.87 -7.88
C GLU A 6 -12.09 19.12 -8.70
N ASN A 7 -12.04 19.15 -10.05
CA ASN A 7 -13.05 18.52 -10.92
C ASN A 7 -12.49 17.72 -12.12
N ASP A 8 -11.23 17.27 -12.07
CA ASP A 8 -10.74 16.31 -13.08
C ASP A 8 -11.20 14.89 -12.71
N PRO A 9 -12.04 14.22 -13.52
CA PRO A 9 -12.43 12.83 -13.28
C PRO A 9 -11.25 11.84 -13.27
N ASN A 10 -10.06 12.25 -13.72
CA ASN A 10 -8.83 11.48 -13.63
C ASN A 10 -7.97 11.81 -12.41
N ALA A 11 -8.32 12.82 -11.61
CA ALA A 11 -7.62 13.12 -10.37
C ALA A 11 -7.78 11.96 -9.39
N LYS A 12 -6.69 11.23 -9.15
CA LYS A 12 -6.66 10.14 -8.17
C LYS A 12 -6.20 10.71 -6.82
N PRO A 13 -6.96 10.52 -5.74
CA PRO A 13 -6.54 10.98 -4.42
C PRO A 13 -5.24 10.28 -4.02
N LEU A 14 -4.22 11.07 -3.70
CA LEU A 14 -2.93 10.59 -3.21
C LEU A 14 -2.87 10.79 -1.70
N ALA A 15 -2.69 9.71 -0.95
CA ALA A 15 -2.45 9.81 0.48
C ALA A 15 -1.00 10.23 0.75
N LEU A 16 -0.81 11.33 1.46
CA LEU A 16 0.51 11.83 1.84
C LEU A 16 0.97 11.23 3.18
N ALA A 17 0.06 11.02 4.13
CA ALA A 17 0.35 10.33 5.40
C ALA A 17 -0.96 9.85 6.06
N GLY A 18 -0.87 8.84 6.92
CA GLY A 18 -1.99 8.41 7.78
C GLY A 18 -2.53 7.01 7.48
N LEU A 19 -3.74 6.74 8.00
CA LEU A 19 -4.45 5.46 7.86
C LEU A 19 -5.18 5.41 6.53
N VAL A 20 -4.81 4.45 5.67
CA VAL A 20 -5.36 4.35 4.32
C VAL A 20 -5.75 2.89 4.02
N PRO A 21 -6.96 2.65 3.50
CA PRO A 21 -7.32 1.34 2.98
C PRO A 21 -6.54 1.06 1.69
N VAL A 22 -5.76 -0.02 1.68
CA VAL A 22 -4.95 -0.44 0.53
C VAL A 22 -5.35 -1.84 0.09
N LYS A 23 -5.42 -2.03 -1.23
CA LYS A 23 -5.64 -3.35 -1.82
C LYS A 23 -4.38 -4.19 -1.65
N VAL A 24 -4.52 -5.43 -1.22
CA VAL A 24 -3.40 -6.34 -0.94
C VAL A 24 -3.57 -7.71 -1.56
N THR A 25 -2.45 -8.39 -1.76
CA THR A 25 -2.37 -9.79 -2.16
C THR A 25 -1.45 -10.56 -1.22
N ASN A 26 -1.66 -11.88 -1.11
CA ASN A 26 -0.78 -12.77 -0.34
C ASN A 26 0.33 -13.42 -1.19
N GLU A 27 0.69 -12.82 -2.33
CA GLU A 27 1.67 -13.36 -3.28
C GLU A 27 3.03 -13.64 -2.61
N ASN A 28 3.48 -12.72 -1.75
CA ASN A 28 4.68 -12.87 -0.90
C ASN A 28 4.39 -13.41 0.51
N GLY A 29 3.25 -14.12 0.65
CA GLY A 29 2.78 -14.73 1.88
C GLY A 29 1.79 -13.89 2.67
N VAL A 30 1.36 -14.45 3.81
CA VAL A 30 0.38 -13.85 4.73
C VAL A 30 0.92 -12.53 5.28
N ILE A 31 0.08 -11.50 5.26
CA ILE A 31 0.38 -10.19 5.86
C ILE A 31 -0.04 -10.22 7.32
N MET A 32 0.84 -9.75 8.20
CA MET A 32 0.59 -9.55 9.62
C MET A 32 0.69 -8.07 9.98
N PRO A 33 -0.02 -7.61 11.03
CA PRO A 33 0.20 -6.27 11.56
C PRO A 33 1.67 -6.07 11.89
N GLY A 34 2.26 -4.98 11.38
CA GLY A 34 3.68 -4.73 11.52
C GLY A 34 4.52 -4.98 10.27
N ASP A 35 3.99 -5.73 9.31
CA ASP A 35 4.70 -6.03 8.07
C ASP A 35 4.87 -4.80 7.20
N LEU A 36 6.04 -4.69 6.57
CA LEU A 36 6.29 -3.69 5.54
C LEU A 36 5.61 -4.14 4.26
N LEU A 37 4.91 -3.22 3.60
CA LEU A 37 4.23 -3.48 2.34
C LEU A 37 4.98 -2.82 1.18
N VAL A 38 5.02 -3.53 0.05
CA VAL A 38 5.62 -3.11 -1.23
C VAL A 38 4.60 -3.30 -2.34
N SER A 39 4.85 -2.73 -3.52
CA SER A 39 4.02 -3.01 -4.71
C SER A 39 4.08 -4.50 -5.08
N SER A 40 2.92 -5.12 -5.39
CA SER A 40 2.89 -6.50 -5.89
C SER A 40 2.97 -6.57 -7.41
N SER A 41 3.07 -7.79 -7.95
CA SER A 41 2.97 -7.99 -9.40
C SER A 41 1.54 -7.76 -9.92
N THR A 42 0.54 -7.83 -9.03
CA THR A 42 -0.85 -7.51 -9.36
C THR A 42 -1.05 -5.99 -9.41
N PRO A 43 -1.47 -5.42 -10.55
CA PRO A 43 -1.66 -3.98 -10.67
C PRO A 43 -2.59 -3.40 -9.60
N GLY A 44 -2.15 -2.30 -8.97
CA GLY A 44 -2.90 -1.59 -7.94
C GLY A 44 -3.04 -2.34 -6.61
N HIS A 45 -2.21 -3.35 -6.35
CA HIS A 45 -2.18 -4.05 -5.07
C HIS A 45 -0.78 -3.98 -4.44
N ALA A 46 -0.75 -4.04 -3.12
CA ALA A 46 0.45 -4.23 -2.34
C ALA A 46 0.59 -5.69 -1.88
N MET A 47 1.79 -6.06 -1.47
CA MET A 47 2.10 -7.36 -0.86
C MET A 47 3.11 -7.18 0.26
N ARG A 48 3.27 -8.22 1.07
CA ARG A 48 4.29 -8.27 2.12
C ARG A 48 5.69 -8.19 1.52
N CYS A 49 6.56 -7.41 2.17
CA CYS A 49 8.00 -7.51 1.97
C CYS A 49 8.54 -8.80 2.63
N ASP A 50 9.03 -9.72 1.82
CA ASP A 50 9.63 -11.00 2.25
C ASP A 50 11.10 -10.85 2.66
N ASP A 51 11.86 -9.98 2.00
CA ASP A 51 13.25 -9.65 2.33
C ASP A 51 13.44 -8.15 2.56
N ARG A 52 13.53 -7.75 3.84
CA ARG A 52 13.70 -6.35 4.25
C ARG A 52 14.87 -5.64 3.60
N LYS A 53 15.96 -6.35 3.24
CA LYS A 53 17.11 -5.72 2.57
C LYS A 53 16.82 -5.38 1.12
N LYS A 54 16.00 -6.19 0.44
CA LYS A 54 15.64 -6.00 -0.97
C LYS A 54 14.50 -5.00 -1.16
N CYS A 55 13.62 -4.89 -0.18
CA CYS A 55 12.50 -3.95 -0.24
C CYS A 55 12.88 -2.52 0.11
N TYR A 56 14.10 -2.27 0.57
CA TYR A 56 14.53 -0.93 0.97
C TYR A 56 14.44 0.03 -0.23
N GLY A 57 13.66 1.11 -0.10
CA GLY A 57 13.34 2.04 -1.18
C GLY A 57 12.07 1.71 -1.99
N ALA A 58 11.47 0.54 -1.82
CA ALA A 58 10.19 0.14 -2.44
C ALA A 58 9.02 0.03 -1.44
N VAL A 59 9.28 0.34 -0.16
CA VAL A 59 8.26 0.30 0.90
C VAL A 59 7.26 1.43 0.70
N VAL A 60 5.98 1.06 0.63
CA VAL A 60 4.86 2.01 0.52
C VAL A 60 4.18 2.29 1.87
N GLY A 61 4.39 1.42 2.87
CA GLY A 61 3.84 1.60 4.21
C GLY A 61 3.91 0.35 5.07
N LYS A 62 3.15 0.36 6.16
CA LYS A 62 3.13 -0.71 7.17
C LYS A 62 1.71 -1.22 7.40
N ALA A 63 1.52 -2.54 7.36
CA ALA A 63 0.23 -3.17 7.59
C ALA A 63 -0.24 -2.98 9.04
N LEU A 64 -1.54 -2.71 9.21
CA LEU A 64 -2.18 -2.60 10.52
C LEU A 64 -3.15 -3.75 10.81
N GLU A 65 -3.50 -4.52 9.79
CA GLU A 65 -4.43 -5.65 9.87
C GLU A 65 -3.81 -6.90 9.26
N PRO A 66 -4.15 -8.10 9.79
CA PRO A 66 -3.73 -9.35 9.19
C PRO A 66 -4.49 -9.64 7.89
N PHE A 67 -3.85 -10.32 6.93
CA PHE A 67 -4.50 -10.77 5.71
C PHE A 67 -3.89 -12.09 5.18
N SER A 68 -4.73 -13.12 5.05
CA SER A 68 -4.35 -14.46 4.56
C SER A 68 -5.06 -14.89 3.28
N GLY A 69 -5.98 -14.08 2.75
CA GLY A 69 -6.72 -14.35 1.51
C GLY A 69 -5.88 -14.10 0.25
N LYS A 70 -6.46 -14.36 -0.94
CA LYS A 70 -5.74 -14.13 -2.22
C LYS A 70 -5.64 -12.65 -2.61
N LYS A 71 -6.74 -11.92 -2.54
CA LYS A 71 -6.85 -10.48 -2.77
C LYS A 71 -7.87 -9.88 -1.81
N GLY A 72 -7.61 -8.68 -1.32
CA GLY A 72 -8.50 -8.01 -0.36
C GLY A 72 -8.06 -6.58 -0.11
N THR A 73 -8.63 -5.96 0.91
CA THR A 73 -8.28 -4.60 1.34
C THR A 73 -7.97 -4.63 2.83
N ILE A 74 -6.90 -3.97 3.23
CA ILE A 74 -6.55 -3.78 4.65
C ILE A 74 -6.19 -2.33 4.92
N ASN A 75 -6.26 -1.94 6.19
CA ASN A 75 -5.72 -0.67 6.65
C ASN A 75 -4.19 -0.72 6.73
N MET A 76 -3.55 0.29 6.15
CA MET A 76 -2.11 0.50 6.15
C MET A 76 -1.79 1.90 6.69
N LEU A 77 -0.68 2.02 7.40
CA LEU A 77 -0.09 3.31 7.72
C LEU A 77 0.87 3.73 6.60
N VAL A 78 0.57 4.87 5.96
CA VAL A 78 1.47 5.55 5.03
C VAL A 78 2.46 6.38 5.83
N MET A 79 3.76 6.17 5.59
CA MET A 79 4.85 6.93 6.21
C MET A 79 5.71 7.54 5.12
N LEU A 80 5.72 8.87 5.00
CA LEU A 80 6.74 9.62 4.26
C LEU A 80 7.97 9.73 5.17
N GLY A 81 9.05 9.03 4.84
CA GLY A 81 10.31 9.03 5.60
C GLY A 81 11.50 8.91 4.68
#